data_AF-A0AAU8LUA9-F1
#
_entry.id   AF-A0AAU8LUA9-F1
#
_cell.length_a   1.000
_cell.length_b   1.000
_cell.length_c   1.000
_cell.angle_alpha   90.00
_cell.angle_beta   90.00
_cell.angle_gamma   90.00
#
_symmetry.space_group_name_H-M   'P 1'
#
loop_
_entity.id
_entity.type
_entity.pdbx_description
1 polymer ?
#
loop_
_entity_poly.entity_id
_entity_poly.type
_entity_poly.pdbx_seq_one_letter_code
_entity_poly.pdbx_strand_id
1 'polypeptide(L)'
;MGTRAIKQKVLKALQQDDLVRIETELAHLQEKELINALFSGICHSDERIRWHAISIMGSAVARLTEQDMEEARIILRRMLWSLNDESGGIGWGAPESMAEIMCCHEGLADEYIHMLISYMRPDGEEEWQDGNFLEHEILQQGLLWAMGRLAQCRKEHLLARQAERDLPPYLDAEDAVVCGLAARAIGLLGATDTLDIVTVQERLQGLAKNDQRTIKLYEQGTFRVVAVAELAGQALKALQEVR
;
A
#
# COMPACT_ATOMS: atom_id res chain seq x y z
N MET A 1 22.61 -21.01 -8.66
CA MET A 1 23.41 -19.77 -8.84
C MET A 1 23.73 -19.22 -7.46
N GLY A 2 24.84 -18.50 -7.24
CA GLY A 2 25.08 -17.89 -5.92
C GLY A 2 24.07 -16.77 -5.63
N THR A 3 23.73 -16.53 -4.35
CA THR A 3 22.74 -15.53 -3.90
C THR A 3 23.00 -14.13 -4.49
N ARG A 4 24.28 -13.73 -4.62
CA ARG A 4 24.67 -12.46 -5.23
C ARG A 4 24.31 -12.36 -6.72
N ALA A 5 24.47 -13.45 -7.47
CA ALA A 5 24.16 -13.48 -8.90
C ALA A 5 22.65 -13.39 -9.15
N ILE A 6 21.85 -14.05 -8.29
CA ILE A 6 20.39 -13.97 -8.35
C ILE A 6 19.93 -12.55 -8.07
N LYS A 7 20.42 -11.93 -6.99
CA LYS A 7 20.11 -10.53 -6.68
C LYS A 7 20.42 -9.58 -7.84
N GLN A 8 21.58 -9.72 -8.47
CA GLN A 8 21.94 -8.91 -9.63
C GLN A 8 21.03 -9.15 -10.84
N LYS A 9 20.66 -10.41 -11.11
CA LYS A 9 19.71 -10.76 -12.17
C LYS A 9 18.34 -10.12 -11.92
N VAL A 10 17.81 -10.27 -10.71
CA VAL A 10 16.51 -9.69 -10.31
C VAL A 10 16.52 -8.17 -10.44
N LEU A 11 17.52 -7.48 -9.86
CA LEU A 11 17.59 -6.02 -9.95
C LEU A 11 17.74 -5.51 -11.39
N LYS A 12 18.44 -6.27 -12.26
CA LYS A 12 18.54 -5.93 -13.68
C LYS A 12 17.20 -6.11 -14.41
N ALA A 13 16.45 -7.18 -14.10
CA ALA A 13 15.13 -7.38 -14.68
C ALA A 13 14.16 -6.25 -14.29
N LEU A 14 14.16 -5.85 -13.02
CA LEU A 14 13.30 -4.78 -12.49
C LEU A 14 13.51 -3.40 -13.14
N GLN A 15 14.57 -3.19 -13.93
CA GLN A 15 14.80 -1.94 -14.68
C GLN A 15 13.97 -1.81 -15.96
N GLN A 16 13.45 -2.93 -16.47
CA GLN A 16 12.63 -2.95 -17.68
C GLN A 16 11.33 -2.15 -17.49
N ASP A 17 10.69 -1.71 -18.58
CA ASP A 17 9.48 -0.88 -18.51
C ASP A 17 8.18 -1.71 -18.35
N ASP A 18 8.20 -2.98 -18.76
CA ASP A 18 7.01 -3.83 -18.87
C ASP A 18 6.94 -4.80 -17.69
N LEU A 19 6.05 -4.52 -16.74
CA LEU A 19 5.87 -5.32 -15.54
C LEU A 19 5.48 -6.78 -15.84
N VAL A 20 4.69 -7.03 -16.89
CA VAL A 20 4.27 -8.38 -17.27
C VAL A 20 5.45 -9.20 -17.79
N ARG A 21 6.35 -8.56 -18.55
CA ARG A 21 7.59 -9.20 -18.99
C ARG A 21 8.52 -9.50 -17.83
N ILE A 22 8.66 -8.56 -16.89
CA ILE A 22 9.45 -8.76 -15.67
C ILE A 22 8.91 -9.98 -14.90
N GLU A 23 7.60 -10.03 -14.69
CA GLU A 23 6.96 -11.15 -13.98
C GLU A 23 7.21 -12.48 -14.68
N THR A 24 7.04 -12.53 -16.00
CA THR A 24 7.30 -13.73 -16.81
C THR A 24 8.77 -14.17 -16.71
N GLU A 25 9.71 -13.24 -16.78
CA GLU A 25 11.15 -13.55 -16.69
C GLU A 25 11.54 -14.09 -15.30
N LEU A 26 10.96 -13.50 -14.23
CA LEU A 26 11.29 -13.82 -12.86
C LEU A 26 10.55 -15.05 -12.31
N ALA A 27 9.42 -15.43 -12.91
CA ALA A 27 8.65 -16.63 -12.53
C ALA A 27 9.43 -17.95 -12.66
N HIS A 28 10.55 -17.95 -13.39
CA HIS A 28 11.43 -19.12 -13.51
C HIS A 28 12.40 -19.31 -12.34
N LEU A 29 12.49 -18.34 -11.42
CA LEU A 29 13.33 -18.43 -10.23
C LEU A 29 12.60 -19.14 -9.09
N GLN A 30 13.36 -19.74 -8.17
CA GLN A 30 12.77 -20.29 -6.94
C GLN A 30 12.27 -19.16 -6.05
N GLU A 31 11.06 -19.30 -5.49
CA GLU A 31 10.36 -18.20 -4.81
C GLU A 31 11.15 -17.60 -3.64
N LYS A 32 11.77 -18.42 -2.79
CA LYS A 32 12.55 -17.92 -1.66
C LYS A 32 13.77 -17.12 -2.12
N GLU A 33 14.47 -17.57 -3.16
CA GLU A 33 15.59 -16.82 -3.75
C GLU A 33 15.14 -15.50 -4.39
N LEU A 34 14.00 -15.51 -5.08
CA LEU A 34 13.39 -14.31 -5.67
C LEU A 34 12.97 -13.32 -4.58
N ILE A 35 12.16 -13.73 -3.60
CA ILE A 35 11.67 -12.90 -2.49
C ILE A 35 12.84 -12.28 -1.72
N ASN A 36 13.89 -13.04 -1.44
CA ASN A 36 15.09 -12.52 -0.78
C ASN A 36 15.79 -11.41 -1.60
N ALA A 37 15.81 -11.52 -2.93
CA ALA A 37 16.31 -10.46 -3.79
C ALA A 37 15.36 -9.25 -3.84
N LEU A 38 14.05 -9.48 -3.86
CA LEU A 38 13.02 -8.44 -3.88
C LEU A 38 13.05 -7.57 -2.62
N PHE A 39 13.38 -8.12 -1.44
CA PHE A 39 13.63 -7.30 -0.24
C PHE A 39 14.71 -6.23 -0.44
N SER A 40 15.69 -6.46 -1.32
CA SER A 40 16.65 -5.40 -1.68
C SER A 40 16.08 -4.41 -2.71
N GLY A 41 15.12 -4.83 -3.53
CA GLY A 41 14.44 -4.00 -4.51
C GLY A 41 13.46 -3.03 -3.87
N ILE A 42 12.65 -3.46 -2.89
CA ILE A 42 11.64 -2.61 -2.25
C ILE A 42 12.25 -1.43 -1.45
N CYS A 43 13.53 -1.54 -1.07
CA CYS A 43 14.29 -0.45 -0.43
C CYS A 43 15.19 0.31 -1.41
N HIS A 44 15.05 0.10 -2.71
CA HIS A 44 15.95 0.68 -3.71
C HIS A 44 15.68 2.19 -3.90
N SER A 45 16.75 2.96 -4.15
CA SER A 45 16.67 4.42 -4.35
C SER A 45 16.00 4.79 -5.66
N ASP A 46 16.25 4.02 -6.73
CA ASP A 46 15.50 4.09 -7.98
C ASP A 46 14.05 3.64 -7.76
N GLU A 47 13.11 4.56 -7.96
CA GLU A 47 11.69 4.32 -7.72
C GLU A 47 11.09 3.26 -8.64
N ARG A 48 11.57 3.14 -9.88
CA ARG A 48 11.05 2.14 -10.80
C ARG A 48 11.40 0.74 -10.32
N ILE A 49 12.67 0.53 -9.96
CA ILE A 49 13.11 -0.74 -9.38
C ILE A 49 12.31 -1.04 -8.10
N ARG A 50 12.12 -0.04 -7.25
CA ARG A 50 11.34 -0.16 -6.01
C ARG A 50 9.91 -0.60 -6.27
N TRP A 51 9.18 0.09 -7.12
CA TRP A 51 7.78 -0.20 -7.40
C TRP A 51 7.57 -1.49 -8.19
N HIS A 52 8.48 -1.83 -9.11
CA HIS A 52 8.45 -3.16 -9.74
C HIS A 52 8.72 -4.26 -8.71
N ALA A 53 9.66 -4.07 -7.77
CA ALA A 53 9.91 -5.05 -6.73
C ALA A 53 8.70 -5.26 -5.83
N ILE A 54 8.02 -4.18 -5.45
CA ILE A 54 6.76 -4.19 -4.69
C ILE A 54 5.69 -5.00 -5.43
N SER A 55 5.46 -4.72 -6.72
CA SER A 55 4.47 -5.43 -7.51
C SER A 55 4.79 -6.93 -7.68
N ILE A 56 6.05 -7.27 -7.97
CA ILE A 56 6.46 -8.67 -8.12
C ILE A 56 6.47 -9.42 -6.78
N MET A 57 6.66 -8.73 -5.66
CA MET A 57 6.58 -9.34 -4.32
C MET A 57 5.20 -9.95 -4.08
N GLY A 58 4.13 -9.30 -4.52
CA GLY A 58 2.77 -9.79 -4.37
C GLY A 58 2.57 -11.18 -4.99
N SER A 59 2.91 -11.32 -6.29
CA SER A 59 2.74 -12.60 -6.98
C SER A 59 3.77 -13.66 -6.56
N ALA A 60 5.00 -13.27 -6.22
CA ALA A 60 6.01 -14.21 -5.72
C ALA A 60 5.61 -14.84 -4.38
N VAL A 61 5.11 -14.04 -3.43
CA VAL A 61 4.65 -14.56 -2.14
C VAL A 61 3.36 -15.36 -2.31
N ALA A 62 2.44 -14.95 -3.21
CA ALA A 62 1.25 -15.75 -3.50
C ALA A 62 1.59 -17.12 -4.09
N ARG A 63 2.60 -17.24 -4.97
CA ARG A 63 3.08 -18.56 -5.43
C ARG A 63 3.78 -19.36 -4.34
N LEU A 64 4.43 -18.69 -3.38
CA LEU A 64 5.03 -19.36 -2.22
C LEU A 64 3.97 -20.04 -1.33
N THR A 65 2.76 -19.48 -1.19
CA THR A 65 1.70 -20.10 -0.36
C THR A 65 1.25 -21.46 -0.88
N GLU A 66 1.34 -21.71 -2.19
CA GLU A 66 1.04 -23.01 -2.81
C GLU A 66 2.03 -24.10 -2.35
N GLN A 67 3.24 -23.70 -1.95
CA GLN A 67 4.28 -24.59 -1.45
C GLN A 67 4.27 -24.66 0.07
N ASP A 68 4.20 -23.51 0.73
CA ASP A 68 4.26 -23.38 2.18
C ASP A 68 3.64 -22.04 2.65
N MET A 69 2.41 -22.12 3.17
CA MET A 69 1.70 -20.97 3.74
C MET A 69 2.45 -20.36 4.93
N GLU A 70 3.14 -21.15 5.76
CA GLU A 70 3.83 -20.63 6.94
C GLU A 70 5.05 -19.79 6.55
N GLU A 71 5.74 -20.15 5.47
CA GLU A 71 6.82 -19.34 4.91
C GLU A 71 6.31 -17.98 4.41
N ALA A 72 5.14 -17.92 3.78
CA ALA A 72 4.53 -16.65 3.41
C ALA A 72 4.15 -15.79 4.63
N ARG A 73 3.64 -16.41 5.71
CA ARG A 73 3.41 -15.73 6.99
C ARG A 73 4.70 -15.18 7.60
N ILE A 74 5.81 -15.90 7.51
CA ILE A 74 7.13 -15.42 7.94
C ILE A 74 7.50 -14.14 7.18
N ILE A 75 7.24 -14.08 5.87
CA ILE A 75 7.50 -12.87 5.06
C ILE A 75 6.68 -11.68 5.54
N LEU A 76 5.37 -11.84 5.76
CA LEU A 76 4.53 -10.76 6.28
C LEU A 76 4.93 -10.34 7.70
N ARG A 77 5.23 -11.30 8.59
CA ARG A 77 5.74 -10.99 9.94
C ARG A 77 7.08 -10.24 9.89
N ARG A 78 7.95 -10.55 8.93
CA ARG A 78 9.19 -9.80 8.70
C ARG A 78 8.92 -8.37 8.25
N MET A 79 7.91 -8.14 7.40
CA MET A 79 7.49 -6.79 6.99
C MET A 79 6.91 -6.00 8.17
N LEU A 80 6.03 -6.62 8.96
CA LEU A 80 5.49 -6.03 10.19
C LEU A 80 6.61 -5.67 11.18
N TRP A 81 7.56 -6.57 11.41
CA TRP A 81 8.71 -6.28 12.25
C TRP A 81 9.52 -5.10 11.71
N SER A 82 9.69 -4.98 10.39
CA SER A 82 10.44 -3.85 9.81
C SER A 82 9.75 -2.49 9.95
N LEU A 83 8.45 -2.49 10.27
CA LEU A 83 7.67 -1.28 10.58
C LEU A 83 7.66 -0.95 12.07
N ASN A 84 8.26 -1.80 12.91
CA ASN A 84 8.44 -1.53 14.32
C ASN A 84 9.71 -0.69 14.54
N ASP A 85 9.63 0.32 15.39
CA ASP A 85 10.73 1.21 15.77
C ASP A 85 11.94 0.45 16.35
N GLU A 86 11.70 -0.69 17.00
CA GLU A 86 12.75 -1.55 17.57
C GLU A 86 13.58 -2.30 16.50
N SER A 87 13.14 -2.31 15.24
CA SER A 87 13.76 -3.11 14.18
C SER A 87 15.12 -2.58 13.72
N GLY A 88 15.43 -1.31 14.04
CA GLY A 88 16.61 -0.61 13.55
C GLY A 88 16.58 -0.27 12.05
N GLY A 89 15.45 -0.53 11.37
CA GLY A 89 15.18 -0.13 10.00
C GLY A 89 13.93 0.75 9.90
N ILE A 90 13.74 1.42 8.77
CA ILE A 90 12.59 2.32 8.55
C ILE A 90 11.40 1.56 7.92
N GLY A 91 11.59 0.34 7.41
CA GLY A 91 10.49 -0.42 6.80
C GLY A 91 10.10 0.05 5.39
N TRP A 92 11.05 0.61 4.62
CA TRP A 92 10.81 1.10 3.25
C TRP A 92 10.15 0.05 2.34
N GLY A 93 9.04 0.43 1.70
CA GLY A 93 8.31 -0.41 0.76
C GLY A 93 7.53 -1.56 1.40
N ALA A 94 7.55 -1.70 2.73
CA ALA A 94 6.84 -2.77 3.43
C ALA A 94 5.31 -2.62 3.34
N PRO A 95 4.69 -1.45 3.61
CA PRO A 95 3.24 -1.30 3.53
C PRO A 95 2.70 -1.62 2.13
N GLU A 96 3.36 -1.12 1.09
CA GLU A 96 2.97 -1.35 -0.31
C GLU A 96 3.13 -2.82 -0.72
N SER A 97 4.22 -3.46 -0.29
CA SER A 97 4.45 -4.89 -0.55
C SER A 97 3.39 -5.76 0.14
N MET A 98 3.05 -5.45 1.40
CA MET A 98 2.00 -6.15 2.12
C MET A 98 0.65 -6.04 1.39
N ALA A 99 0.31 -4.85 0.88
CA ALA A 99 -0.91 -4.66 0.10
C ALA A 99 -0.93 -5.48 -1.21
N GLU A 100 0.17 -5.51 -1.97
CA GLU A 100 0.25 -6.34 -3.18
C GLU A 100 0.13 -7.84 -2.85
N ILE A 101 0.77 -8.31 -1.77
CA ILE A 101 0.63 -9.70 -1.30
C ILE A 101 -0.83 -10.03 -0.99
N MET A 102 -1.51 -9.18 -0.22
CA MET A 102 -2.91 -9.38 0.16
C MET A 102 -3.90 -9.20 -1.01
N CYS A 103 -3.57 -8.38 -2.01
CA CYS A 103 -4.31 -8.36 -3.27
C CYS A 103 -4.19 -9.72 -3.97
N CYS A 104 -2.99 -10.27 -4.08
CA CYS A 104 -2.73 -11.54 -4.76
C CYS A 104 -3.27 -12.76 -4.00
N HIS A 105 -3.41 -12.70 -2.67
CA HIS A 105 -3.82 -13.86 -1.88
C HIS A 105 -4.83 -13.52 -0.77
N GLU A 106 -6.08 -13.99 -0.94
CA GLU A 106 -7.20 -13.69 -0.04
C GLU A 106 -6.99 -14.18 1.39
N GLY A 107 -6.55 -15.42 1.58
CA GLY A 107 -6.32 -15.96 2.94
C GLY A 107 -5.22 -15.22 3.72
N LEU A 108 -4.30 -14.51 3.03
CA LEU A 108 -3.33 -13.65 3.71
C LEU A 108 -3.95 -12.28 4.01
N ALA A 109 -4.86 -11.79 3.18
CA ALA A 109 -5.66 -10.61 3.48
C ALA A 109 -6.52 -10.83 4.74
N ASP A 110 -7.20 -11.96 4.85
CA ASP A 110 -7.99 -12.35 6.03
C ASP A 110 -7.16 -12.28 7.32
N GLU A 111 -5.92 -12.77 7.26
CA GLU A 111 -5.02 -12.85 8.40
C GLU A 111 -4.34 -11.52 8.73
N TYR A 112 -3.97 -10.68 7.74
CA TYR A 112 -3.03 -9.58 7.97
C TYR A 112 -3.57 -8.18 7.66
N ILE A 113 -4.71 -8.04 6.99
CA ILE A 113 -5.20 -6.70 6.57
C ILE A 113 -5.45 -5.79 7.78
N HIS A 114 -5.90 -6.37 8.88
CA HIS A 114 -6.17 -5.64 10.12
C HIS A 114 -4.91 -5.06 10.77
N MET A 115 -3.77 -5.73 10.61
CA MET A 115 -2.47 -5.21 11.06
C MET A 115 -2.06 -4.02 10.20
N LEU A 116 -2.32 -4.05 8.89
CA LEU A 116 -2.01 -2.92 8.03
C LEU A 116 -2.90 -1.72 8.34
N ILE A 117 -4.19 -1.95 8.61
CA ILE A 117 -5.14 -0.90 9.02
C ILE A 117 -4.70 -0.25 10.34
N SER A 118 -4.19 -1.01 11.31
CA SER A 118 -3.84 -0.45 12.62
C SER A 118 -2.71 0.58 12.57
N TYR A 119 -1.87 0.56 11.54
CA TYR A 119 -0.84 1.58 11.31
C TYR A 119 -1.39 2.97 10.97
N MET A 120 -2.70 3.08 10.68
CA MET A 120 -3.37 4.38 10.52
C MET A 120 -3.77 5.02 11.86
N ARG A 121 -3.75 4.25 12.95
CA ARG A 121 -4.42 4.62 14.20
C ARG A 121 -3.41 5.16 15.22
N PRO A 122 -3.55 6.42 15.66
CA PRO A 122 -2.82 6.93 16.82
C PRO A 122 -3.29 6.22 18.10
N ASP A 123 -2.56 6.46 19.18
CA ASP A 123 -3.03 6.15 20.51
C ASP A 123 -4.38 6.84 20.74
N GLY A 124 -5.29 6.11 21.37
CA GLY A 124 -6.65 6.57 21.61
C GLY A 124 -6.80 7.36 22.91
N GLU A 125 -8.04 7.76 23.18
CA GLU A 125 -8.38 8.58 24.35
C GLU A 125 -8.41 7.77 25.65
N GLU A 126 -8.57 6.45 25.56
CA GLU A 126 -8.58 5.55 26.71
C GLU A 126 -7.15 5.22 27.17
N GLU A 127 -6.98 5.09 28.49
CA GLU A 127 -5.72 4.60 29.07
C GLU A 127 -5.42 3.21 28.49
N TRP A 128 -4.21 3.02 27.93
CA TRP A 128 -3.75 1.78 27.28
C TRP A 128 -4.39 1.46 25.92
N GLN A 129 -5.03 2.43 25.26
CA GLN A 129 -5.44 2.29 23.87
C GLN A 129 -4.27 2.63 22.94
N ASP A 130 -3.27 1.75 22.88
CA ASP A 130 -2.09 1.97 22.05
C ASP A 130 -2.40 1.69 20.57
N GLY A 131 -2.10 2.66 19.71
CA GLY A 131 -2.15 2.53 18.25
C GLY A 131 -0.83 2.01 17.68
N ASN A 132 -0.81 1.69 16.39
CA ASN A 132 0.45 1.36 15.69
C ASN A 132 0.88 2.51 14.76
N PHE A 133 0.51 3.75 15.07
CA PHE A 133 0.62 4.86 14.13
C PHE A 133 2.01 5.02 13.52
N LEU A 134 2.08 5.08 12.19
CA LEU A 134 3.33 5.40 11.51
C LEU A 134 3.55 6.92 11.54
N GLU A 135 4.42 7.39 12.43
CA GLU A 135 4.73 8.82 12.55
C GLU A 135 5.46 9.37 11.31
N HIS A 136 6.27 8.54 10.65
CA HIS A 136 7.07 8.97 9.52
C HIS A 136 6.21 9.17 8.25
N GLU A 137 6.11 10.41 7.75
CA GLU A 137 5.25 10.76 6.59
C GLU A 137 5.51 9.89 5.35
N ILE A 138 6.76 9.62 5.00
CA ILE A 138 7.09 8.71 3.87
C ILE A 138 6.47 7.31 4.06
N LEU A 139 6.39 6.78 5.28
CA LEU A 139 5.72 5.49 5.53
C LEU A 139 4.20 5.63 5.44
N GLN A 140 3.64 6.77 5.85
CA GLN A 140 2.23 7.08 5.63
C GLN A 140 1.88 7.14 4.13
N GLN A 141 2.78 7.66 3.28
CA GLN A 141 2.59 7.62 1.83
C GLN A 141 2.42 6.19 1.32
N GLY A 142 3.32 5.28 1.74
CA GLY A 142 3.23 3.86 1.41
C GLY A 142 1.96 3.21 1.96
N LEU A 143 1.60 3.51 3.21
CA LEU A 143 0.40 3.00 3.87
C LEU A 143 -0.89 3.44 3.15
N LEU A 144 -1.03 4.71 2.78
CA LEU A 144 -2.22 5.21 2.11
C LEU A 144 -2.29 4.76 0.66
N TRP A 145 -1.15 4.59 -0.01
CA TRP A 145 -1.13 3.91 -1.31
C TRP A 145 -1.65 2.48 -1.17
N ALA A 146 -1.18 1.76 -0.15
CA ALA A 146 -1.63 0.41 0.17
C ALA A 146 -3.13 0.33 0.47
N MET A 147 -3.69 1.28 1.23
CA MET A 147 -5.14 1.36 1.47
C MET A 147 -5.93 1.54 0.18
N GLY A 148 -5.49 2.45 -0.68
CA GLY A 148 -6.13 2.63 -1.99
C GLY A 148 -5.97 1.41 -2.90
N ARG A 149 -4.84 0.70 -2.84
CA ARG A 149 -4.62 -0.54 -3.59
C ARG A 149 -5.55 -1.65 -3.11
N LEU A 150 -5.66 -1.84 -1.80
CA LEU A 150 -6.57 -2.80 -1.18
C LEU A 150 -8.04 -2.44 -1.42
N ALA A 151 -8.41 -1.16 -1.48
CA ALA A 151 -9.75 -0.75 -1.84
C ALA A 151 -10.16 -1.17 -3.26
N GLN A 152 -9.20 -1.42 -4.17
CA GLN A 152 -9.49 -1.92 -5.52
C GLN A 152 -9.67 -3.45 -5.56
N CYS A 153 -8.98 -4.20 -4.71
CA CYS A 153 -8.89 -5.67 -4.81
C CYS A 153 -9.51 -6.42 -3.62
N ARG A 154 -9.66 -5.78 -2.46
CA ARG A 154 -10.09 -6.31 -1.16
C ARG A 154 -11.01 -5.32 -0.42
N LYS A 155 -11.85 -4.60 -1.17
CA LYS A 155 -12.78 -3.59 -0.64
C LYS A 155 -13.60 -4.09 0.54
N GLU A 156 -14.19 -5.28 0.40
CA GLU A 156 -15.04 -5.89 1.44
C GLU A 156 -14.26 -6.16 2.74
N HIS A 157 -12.99 -6.55 2.65
CA HIS A 157 -12.16 -6.80 3.83
C HIS A 157 -11.86 -5.50 4.59
N LEU A 158 -11.61 -4.40 3.87
CA LEU A 158 -11.42 -3.08 4.47
C LEU A 158 -12.69 -2.59 5.17
N LEU A 159 -13.84 -2.69 4.48
CA LEU A 159 -15.13 -2.24 5.03
C LEU A 159 -15.59 -3.09 6.21
N ALA A 160 -15.35 -4.41 6.19
CA ALA A 160 -15.64 -5.29 7.32
C ALA A 160 -14.88 -4.90 8.60
N ARG A 161 -13.77 -4.16 8.47
CA ARG A 161 -12.95 -3.64 9.58
C ARG A 161 -13.06 -2.13 9.76
N GLN A 162 -14.02 -1.50 9.08
CA GLN A 162 -14.33 -0.08 9.15
C GLN A 162 -13.12 0.82 8.86
N ALA A 163 -12.23 0.39 7.96
CA ALA A 163 -10.99 1.11 7.64
C ALA A 163 -11.26 2.51 7.06
N GLU A 164 -12.44 2.73 6.47
CA GLU A 164 -12.85 4.03 5.95
C GLU A 164 -12.94 5.12 7.03
N ARG A 165 -13.10 4.75 8.31
CA ARG A 165 -13.16 5.69 9.43
C ARG A 165 -11.81 6.31 9.77
N ASP A 166 -10.72 5.62 9.43
CA ASP A 166 -9.36 6.00 9.78
C ASP A 166 -8.73 6.94 8.73
N LEU A 167 -9.34 7.08 7.55
CA LEU A 167 -8.81 7.88 6.43
C LEU A 167 -9.04 9.41 6.52
N PRO A 168 -10.19 9.93 7.02
CA PRO A 168 -10.47 11.36 7.00
C PRO A 168 -9.41 12.28 7.63
N PRO A 169 -8.75 11.92 8.75
CA PRO A 169 -7.67 12.74 9.32
C PRO A 169 -6.53 13.03 8.33
N TYR A 170 -6.24 12.09 7.41
CA TYR A 170 -5.17 12.25 6.44
C TYR A 170 -5.49 13.22 5.30
N LEU A 171 -6.75 13.65 5.15
CA LEU A 171 -7.11 14.70 4.19
C LEU A 171 -6.51 16.06 4.54
N ASP A 172 -6.16 16.27 5.82
CA ASP A 172 -5.62 17.52 6.34
C ASP A 172 -4.07 17.50 6.41
N ALA A 173 -3.42 16.44 5.88
CA ALA A 173 -1.97 16.31 5.91
C ALA A 173 -1.24 17.40 5.09
N GLU A 174 -0.12 17.90 5.63
CA GLU A 174 0.76 18.84 4.92
C GLU A 174 1.43 18.18 3.71
N ASP A 175 1.76 16.89 3.79
CA ASP A 175 2.28 16.14 2.66
C ASP A 175 1.19 15.89 1.59
N ALA A 176 1.45 16.35 0.36
CA ALA A 176 0.49 16.25 -0.74
C ALA A 176 0.22 14.80 -1.16
N VAL A 177 1.21 13.90 -1.03
CA VAL A 177 1.08 12.48 -1.39
C VAL A 177 0.15 11.80 -0.39
N VAL A 178 0.36 12.02 0.91
CA VAL A 178 -0.52 11.53 1.98
C VAL A 178 -1.97 12.02 1.75
N CYS A 179 -2.16 13.34 1.62
CA CYS A 179 -3.46 13.94 1.39
C CYS A 179 -4.17 13.39 0.13
N GLY A 180 -3.46 13.36 -1.01
CA GLY A 180 -4.02 12.87 -2.28
C GLY A 180 -4.37 11.38 -2.24
N LEU A 181 -3.53 10.55 -1.61
CA LEU A 181 -3.79 9.11 -1.48
C LEU A 181 -4.94 8.82 -0.51
N ALA A 182 -5.10 9.60 0.56
CA ALA A 182 -6.27 9.52 1.43
C ALA A 182 -7.57 9.79 0.66
N ALA A 183 -7.59 10.88 -0.13
CA ALA A 183 -8.73 11.22 -0.99
C ALA A 183 -9.04 10.08 -1.98
N ARG A 184 -8.01 9.51 -2.63
CA ARG A 184 -8.16 8.35 -3.53
C ARG A 184 -8.74 7.14 -2.81
N ALA A 185 -8.22 6.78 -1.64
CA ALA A 185 -8.68 5.61 -0.88
C ALA A 185 -10.14 5.76 -0.44
N ILE A 186 -10.54 6.95 0.06
CA ILE A 186 -11.93 7.27 0.41
C ILE A 186 -12.84 7.12 -0.80
N GLY A 187 -12.45 7.67 -1.96
CA GLY A 187 -13.23 7.54 -3.19
C GLY A 187 -13.45 6.09 -3.63
N LEU A 188 -12.43 5.24 -3.50
CA LEU A 188 -12.51 3.82 -3.87
C LEU A 188 -13.39 3.01 -2.89
N LEU A 189 -13.33 3.32 -1.60
CA LEU A 189 -14.19 2.71 -0.58
C LEU A 189 -15.65 3.16 -0.75
N GLY A 190 -15.88 4.39 -1.20
CA GLY A 190 -17.21 4.93 -1.44
C GLY A 190 -17.96 5.26 -0.14
N ALA A 191 -19.21 5.66 -0.27
CA ALA A 191 -20.03 6.05 0.88
C ALA A 191 -20.47 4.81 1.68
N THR A 192 -20.40 4.92 3.01
CA THR A 192 -20.83 3.89 3.96
C THR A 192 -21.61 4.53 5.10
N ASP A 193 -22.40 3.73 5.83
CA ASP A 193 -23.16 4.21 7.00
C ASP A 193 -22.24 4.62 8.18
N THR A 194 -20.99 4.15 8.17
CA THR A 194 -19.98 4.37 9.21
C THR A 194 -19.12 5.62 8.99
N LEU A 195 -19.10 6.13 7.75
CA LEU A 195 -18.33 7.31 7.34
C LEU A 195 -19.15 8.58 7.58
N ASP A 196 -18.55 9.57 8.24
CA ASP A 196 -19.14 10.92 8.32
C ASP A 196 -19.06 11.61 6.95
N ILE A 197 -20.03 11.27 6.11
CA ILE A 197 -20.06 11.65 4.71
C ILE A 197 -20.13 13.16 4.51
N VAL A 198 -20.77 13.89 5.43
CA VAL A 198 -20.95 15.34 5.33
C VAL A 198 -19.60 16.02 5.52
N THR A 199 -18.92 15.73 6.64
CA THR A 199 -17.59 16.29 6.94
C THR A 199 -16.58 15.91 5.86
N VAL A 200 -16.57 14.65 5.41
CA VAL A 200 -15.67 14.18 4.36
C VAL A 200 -15.92 14.90 3.03
N GLN A 201 -17.19 15.08 2.63
CA GLN A 201 -17.52 15.81 1.41
C GLN A 201 -17.09 17.28 1.49
N GLU A 202 -17.24 17.96 2.61
CA GLU A 202 -16.79 19.34 2.79
C GLU A 202 -15.27 19.47 2.62
N ARG A 203 -14.49 18.59 3.27
CA ARG A 203 -13.03 18.56 3.13
C ARG A 203 -12.59 18.29 1.69
N LEU A 204 -13.17 17.27 1.04
CA LEU A 204 -12.88 16.93 -0.35
C LEU A 204 -13.26 18.07 -1.31
N GLN A 205 -14.34 18.80 -1.06
CA GLN A 205 -14.71 19.98 -1.86
C GLN A 205 -13.68 21.11 -1.71
N GLY A 206 -13.13 21.31 -0.52
CA GLY A 206 -12.03 22.24 -0.28
C GLY A 206 -10.80 21.89 -1.10
N LEU A 207 -10.37 20.63 -1.04
CA LEU A 207 -9.23 20.11 -1.80
C LEU A 207 -9.44 20.20 -3.31
N ALA A 208 -10.61 19.76 -3.81
CA ALA A 208 -10.96 19.79 -5.23
C ALA A 208 -10.94 21.20 -5.84
N LYS A 209 -11.20 22.24 -5.02
CA LYS A 209 -11.18 23.64 -5.47
C LYS A 209 -9.80 24.27 -5.40
N ASN A 210 -9.05 23.97 -4.34
CA ASN A 210 -7.91 24.81 -3.93
C ASN A 210 -6.55 24.12 -4.05
N ASP A 211 -6.49 22.78 -4.07
CA ASP A 211 -5.21 22.06 -3.95
C ASP A 211 -4.65 21.60 -5.30
N GLN A 212 -3.78 22.44 -5.87
CA GLN A 212 -3.12 22.18 -7.15
C GLN A 212 -1.79 21.41 -7.02
N ARG A 213 -1.42 20.96 -5.81
CA ARG A 213 -0.21 20.17 -5.62
C ARG A 213 -0.34 18.86 -6.40
N THR A 214 0.75 18.42 -7.01
CA THR A 214 0.78 17.20 -7.83
C THR A 214 1.55 16.09 -7.15
N ILE A 215 1.05 14.87 -7.28
CA ILE A 215 1.69 13.66 -6.77
C ILE A 215 2.04 12.73 -7.91
N LYS A 216 3.06 11.88 -7.70
CA LYS A 216 3.43 10.82 -8.61
C LYS A 216 2.77 9.52 -8.16
N LEU A 217 1.67 9.17 -8.80
CA LEU A 217 0.89 7.98 -8.47
C LEU A 217 1.36 6.79 -9.31
N TYR A 218 1.75 5.71 -8.64
CA TYR A 218 2.04 4.43 -9.29
C TYR A 218 0.79 3.57 -9.38
N GLU A 219 0.43 3.13 -10.58
CA GLU A 219 -0.66 2.19 -10.84
C GLU A 219 -0.28 1.27 -12.02
N GLN A 220 -0.45 -0.05 -11.81
CA GLN A 220 -0.30 -1.08 -12.86
C GLN A 220 1.03 -1.00 -13.64
N GLY A 221 2.17 -0.82 -12.95
CA GLY A 221 3.48 -0.75 -13.60
C GLY A 221 3.83 0.62 -14.18
N THR A 222 2.96 1.63 -14.04
CA THR A 222 3.18 2.95 -14.62
C THR A 222 3.05 4.06 -13.60
N PHE A 223 3.77 5.15 -13.83
CA PHE A 223 3.63 6.36 -13.04
C PHE A 223 2.84 7.40 -13.81
N ARG A 224 1.86 8.01 -13.13
CA ARG A 224 1.15 9.19 -13.62
C ARG A 224 1.30 10.34 -12.64
N VAL A 225 1.40 11.55 -13.18
CA VAL A 225 1.33 12.76 -12.38
C VAL A 225 -0.13 13.16 -12.28
N VAL A 226 -0.65 13.33 -11.07
CA VAL A 226 -2.05 13.65 -10.81
C VAL A 226 -2.13 14.75 -9.74
N ALA A 227 -3.08 15.67 -9.88
CA ALA A 227 -3.31 16.72 -8.88
C ALA A 227 -4.13 16.18 -7.70
N VAL A 228 -3.87 16.69 -6.49
CA VAL A 228 -4.70 16.39 -5.30
C VAL A 228 -6.16 16.78 -5.57
N ALA A 229 -6.40 17.94 -6.19
CA ALA A 229 -7.74 18.36 -6.60
C ALA A 229 -8.45 17.36 -7.52
N GLU A 230 -7.72 16.69 -8.42
CA GLU A 230 -8.30 15.68 -9.31
C GLU A 230 -8.75 14.45 -8.53
N LEU A 231 -7.91 13.94 -7.62
CA LEU A 231 -8.24 12.79 -6.77
C LEU A 231 -9.41 13.10 -5.83
N ALA A 232 -9.44 14.30 -5.25
CA ALA A 232 -10.56 14.76 -4.43
C ALA A 232 -11.86 14.89 -5.23
N GLY A 233 -11.78 15.40 -6.46
CA GLY A 233 -12.92 15.48 -7.37
C GLY A 233 -13.45 14.10 -7.79
N GLN A 234 -12.56 13.13 -8.01
CA GLN A 234 -12.94 11.74 -8.28
C GLN A 234 -13.63 11.11 -7.07
N ALA A 235 -13.09 11.32 -5.87
CA ALA A 235 -13.68 10.84 -4.63
C ALA A 235 -15.09 11.41 -4.40
N LEU A 236 -15.29 12.71 -4.62
CA LEU A 236 -16.61 13.34 -4.50
C LEU A 236 -17.65 12.71 -5.43
N LYS A 237 -17.29 12.42 -6.68
CA LYS A 237 -18.19 11.74 -7.63
C LYS A 237 -18.55 10.35 -7.14
N ALA A 238 -17.55 9.57 -6.73
CA ALA A 238 -17.79 8.21 -6.23
C ALA A 238 -18.69 8.18 -4.98
N LEU A 239 -18.58 9.19 -4.10
CA LEU A 239 -19.44 9.34 -2.93
C LEU A 239 -20.89 9.74 -3.25
N GLN A 240 -21.17 10.23 -4.47
CA GLN A 240 -22.50 10.63 -4.92
C GLN A 240 -23.24 9.51 -5.68
N GLU A 241 -22.51 8.58 -6.29
CA GLU A 241 -23.05 7.51 -7.15
C GLU A 241 -23.70 6.34 -6.36
N VAL A 242 -23.61 6.32 -5.03
CA VAL A 242 -24.12 5.24 -4.16
C VAL A 242 -25.51 5.56 -3.57
N ARG A 243 -26.25 6.52 -4.15
CA ARG A 243 -27.63 6.86 -3.77
C ARG A 243 -28.69 6.17 -4.62
#